data_AF-A0A943CA66-F1
#
_entry.id   AF-A0A943CA66-F1
#
_cell.length_a   1.000
_cell.length_b   1.000
_cell.length_c   1.000
_cell.angle_alpha   90.00
_cell.angle_beta   90.00
_cell.angle_gamma   90.00
#
_symmetry.space_group_name_H-M   'P 1'
#
loop_
_entity.id
_entity.type
_entity.pdbx_description
1 polymer ?
#
loop_
_entity_poly.entity_id
_entity_poly.type
_entity_poly.pdbx_seq_one_letter_code
_entity_poly.pdbx_strand_id
1 'polypeptide(L)'
;MPILTIDGSVLPNEVGLYRYEGEEFFSLPINVTFGISEPIEAENPLIVLVENPLDVFKMNSCILPLTSSGNILFDSGDELQEIFEESKLKDYGEVQKFTKSK
;
A
#
# COMPACT_ATOMS: atom_id res chain seq x y z
N MET A 1 17.58 0.08 -25.20
CA MET A 1 16.70 -1.09 -25.37
C MET A 1 15.63 -1.01 -24.30
N PRO A 2 14.34 -1.19 -24.62
CA PRO A 2 13.30 -1.19 -23.59
C PRO A 2 13.50 -2.38 -22.64
N ILE A 3 13.31 -2.15 -21.35
CA ILE A 3 13.29 -3.21 -20.34
C ILE A 3 11.90 -3.85 -20.40
N LEU A 4 11.85 -5.16 -20.57
CA LEU A 4 10.61 -5.91 -20.60
C LEU A 4 10.32 -6.52 -19.23
N THR A 5 9.06 -6.47 -18.83
CA THR A 5 8.52 -7.17 -17.66
C THR A 5 8.28 -8.64 -17.99
N ILE A 6 7.94 -9.45 -16.97
CA ILE A 6 7.70 -10.90 -17.12
C ILE A 6 6.52 -11.25 -18.05
N ASP A 7 5.58 -10.31 -18.24
CA ASP A 7 4.43 -10.46 -19.14
C ASP A 7 4.71 -9.92 -20.56
N GLY A 8 5.95 -9.50 -20.82
CA GLY A 8 6.37 -8.98 -22.12
C GLY A 8 5.96 -7.54 -22.40
N SER A 9 5.35 -6.84 -21.43
CA SER A 9 5.10 -5.40 -21.54
C SER A 9 6.39 -4.59 -21.29
N VAL A 10 6.40 -3.32 -21.71
CA VAL A 10 7.53 -2.41 -21.48
C VAL A 10 7.40 -1.85 -20.08
N LEU A 11 8.52 -1.78 -19.34
CA LEU A 11 8.57 -1.12 -18.04
C LEU A 11 8.03 0.31 -18.15
N PRO A 12 7.10 0.75 -17.29
CA PRO A 12 6.53 2.10 -17.36
C PRO A 12 7.62 3.18 -17.26
N ASN A 13 7.44 4.30 -17.95
CA ASN A 13 8.46 5.36 -18.04
C ASN A 13 8.78 5.99 -16.68
N GLU A 14 7.82 5.97 -15.77
CA GLU A 14 7.87 6.54 -14.42
C GLU A 14 8.42 5.53 -13.39
N VAL A 15 8.96 4.38 -13.85
CA VAL A 15 9.61 3.35 -13.03
C VAL A 15 11.09 3.26 -13.37
N GLY A 16 11.94 3.58 -12.39
CA GLY A 16 13.39 3.45 -12.49
C GLY A 16 13.91 2.24 -11.71
N LEU A 17 14.87 1.51 -12.31
CA LEU A 17 15.60 0.43 -11.66
C LEU A 17 17.01 0.89 -11.36
N TYR A 18 17.39 0.85 -10.08
CA TYR A 18 18.68 1.32 -9.60
C TYR A 18 19.39 0.21 -8.82
N ARG A 19 20.71 0.21 -8.94
CA ARG A 19 21.58 -0.58 -8.07
C ARG A 19 22.13 0.33 -7.00
N TYR A 20 22.06 -0.10 -5.75
CA TYR A 20 22.73 0.58 -4.65
C TYR A 20 24.24 0.29 -4.71
N GLU A 21 25.09 1.31 -4.62
CA GLU A 21 26.56 1.15 -4.67
C GLU A 21 27.24 1.29 -3.30
N GLY A 22 26.48 1.40 -2.21
CA GLY A 22 27.01 1.33 -0.85
C GLY A 22 27.13 -0.11 -0.33
N GLU A 23 27.79 -0.29 0.81
CA GLU A 23 27.98 -1.60 1.44
C GLU A 23 26.65 -2.21 1.91
N GLU A 24 25.81 -1.41 2.56
CA GLU A 24 24.52 -1.85 3.10
C GLU A 24 23.47 -0.76 2.89
N PHE A 25 22.31 -1.14 2.35
CA PHE A 25 21.19 -0.25 2.19
C PHE A 25 20.36 -0.23 3.47
N PHE A 26 20.26 0.94 4.09
CA PHE A 26 19.51 1.16 5.31
C PHE A 26 18.24 1.97 5.04
N SER A 27 17.07 1.38 5.32
CA SER A 27 15.77 2.00 5.11
C SER A 27 14.99 2.13 6.41
N LEU A 28 14.36 3.29 6.57
CA LEU A 28 13.54 3.65 7.72
C LEU A 28 12.06 3.58 7.33
N PRO A 29 11.36 2.46 7.58
CA PRO A 29 9.93 2.35 7.28
C PRO A 29 9.11 3.32 8.14
N ILE A 30 7.84 3.49 7.77
CA ILE A 30 6.91 4.31 8.56
C ILE A 30 6.89 3.83 10.02
N ASN A 31 6.74 4.76 10.95
CA ASN A 31 6.67 4.48 12.40
C ASN A 31 7.90 3.88 13.06
N VAL A 32 9.06 3.83 12.38
CA VAL A 32 10.33 3.41 13.01
C VAL A 32 10.70 4.27 14.23
N THR A 33 10.41 5.57 14.18
CA THR A 33 10.66 6.52 15.28
C THR A 33 9.75 6.29 16.50
N PHE A 34 8.63 5.61 16.32
CA PHE A 34 7.70 5.25 17.39
C PHE A 34 8.01 3.85 17.97
N GLY A 35 9.05 3.16 17.47
CA GLY A 35 9.41 1.81 17.90
C GLY A 35 8.41 0.72 17.46
N ILE A 36 7.49 1.05 16.54
CA ILE A 36 6.47 0.12 16.02
C ILE A 36 7.05 -0.75 14.89
N SER A 37 8.10 -0.27 14.22
CA SER A 37 8.76 -0.98 13.14
C SER A 37 10.27 -0.92 13.34
N GLU A 38 10.96 -1.98 12.97
CA GLU A 38 12.42 -2.04 12.96
C GLU A 38 12.98 -1.44 11.67
N PRO A 39 14.18 -0.83 11.70
CA PRO A 39 14.89 -0.48 10.47
C PRO A 39 15.13 -1.69 9.58
N ILE A 40 15.18 -1.47 8.27
CA ILE A 40 15.46 -2.51 7.29
C ILE A 40 16.88 -2.34 6.76
N GLU A 41 17.68 -3.38 6.92
CA GLU A 41 19.04 -3.51 6.39
C GLU A 41 19.04 -4.52 5.24
N ALA A 42 19.66 -4.15 4.11
CA ALA A 42 19.74 -5.02 2.95
C ALA A 42 21.09 -4.90 2.22
N GLU A 43 21.71 -6.05 1.94
CA GLU A 43 22.95 -6.11 1.15
C GLU A 43 22.61 -6.09 -0.35
N ASN A 44 23.14 -5.09 -1.06
CA ASN A 44 23.00 -4.91 -2.52
C ASN A 44 21.56 -5.13 -3.08
N PRO A 45 20.55 -4.39 -2.57
CA PRO A 45 19.19 -4.54 -3.07
C PRO A 45 19.04 -3.93 -4.47
N LEU A 46 18.11 -4.49 -5.25
CA LEU A 46 17.52 -3.79 -6.38
C LEU A 46 16.58 -2.71 -5.84
N ILE A 47 16.84 -1.44 -6.17
CA ILE A 47 15.97 -0.33 -5.82
C ILE A 47 15.04 -0.06 -7.00
N VAL A 48 13.74 -0.09 -6.73
CA VAL A 48 12.70 0.31 -7.69
C VAL A 48 12.15 1.66 -7.25
N LEU A 49 12.39 2.70 -8.02
CA LEU A 49 11.81 4.02 -7.80
C LEU A 49 10.59 4.20 -8.70
N VAL A 50 9.49 4.67 -8.12
CA VAL A 50 8.26 4.98 -8.87
C VAL A 50 7.97 6.46 -8.67
N GLU A 51 8.12 7.26 -9.72
CA GLU A 51 8.02 8.73 -9.64
C GLU A 51 6.58 9.20 -9.50
N ASN A 52 5.67 8.64 -10.31
CA ASN A 52 4.23 8.90 -10.19
C ASN A 52 3.46 7.61 -9.85
N PRO A 53 3.34 7.26 -8.57
CA PRO A 53 2.69 6.02 -8.16
C PRO A 53 1.20 5.95 -8.56
N LEU A 54 0.53 7.09 -8.76
CA LEU A 54 -0.88 7.12 -9.18
C LEU A 54 -1.07 6.63 -10.62
N ASP A 55 -0.11 6.92 -11.49
CA ASP A 55 -0.14 6.56 -12.90
C ASP A 55 0.38 5.13 -13.13
N VAL A 56 1.36 4.71 -12.31
CA VAL A 56 2.00 3.40 -12.41
C VAL A 56 1.20 2.30 -11.72
N PHE A 57 0.68 2.55 -10.52
CA PHE A 57 -0.12 1.57 -9.81
C PHE A 57 -1.58 1.70 -10.19
N LYS A 58 -2.28 0.56 -10.29
CA LYS A 58 -3.74 0.53 -10.48
C LYS A 58 -4.44 0.96 -9.20
N MET A 59 -4.34 2.23 -8.83
CA MET A 59 -4.95 2.77 -7.61
C MET A 59 -6.47 2.64 -7.60
N ASN A 60 -7.13 2.54 -8.76
CA ASN A 60 -8.57 2.31 -8.86
C ASN A 60 -9.03 1.01 -8.17
N SER A 61 -8.16 0.03 -7.93
CA SER A 61 -8.51 -1.16 -7.13
C SER A 61 -8.47 -0.90 -5.62
N CYS A 62 -7.86 0.20 -5.18
CA CYS A 62 -7.64 0.56 -3.78
C CYS A 62 -8.32 1.89 -3.39
N ILE A 63 -8.79 2.68 -4.35
CA ILE A 63 -9.48 3.96 -4.15
C ILE A 63 -10.97 3.77 -4.33
N LEU A 64 -11.73 4.09 -3.30
CA LEU A 64 -13.18 4.29 -3.40
C LEU A 64 -13.44 5.71 -3.93
N PRO A 65 -14.08 5.88 -5.10
CA PRO A 65 -14.33 7.21 -5.65
C PRO A 65 -15.34 7.98 -4.78
N LEU A 66 -14.85 9.01 -4.09
CA LEU A 66 -15.62 9.86 -3.15
C LEU A 66 -16.42 10.99 -3.84
N THR A 67 -16.65 10.92 -5.16
CA THR A 67 -17.32 11.99 -5.93
C THR A 67 -18.84 12.06 -5.79
N SER A 68 -19.42 11.21 -4.95
CA SER A 68 -20.74 11.37 -4.37
C SER A 68 -20.55 11.25 -2.87
N SER A 69 -21.43 11.82 -2.04
CA SER A 69 -21.38 11.77 -0.57
C SER A 69 -21.58 10.33 -0.02
N GLY A 70 -20.74 9.41 -0.49
CA GLY A 70 -21.03 8.00 -0.72
C GLY A 70 -20.85 7.19 0.55
N ASN A 71 -21.93 7.08 1.29
CA ASN A 71 -22.08 5.99 2.24
C ASN A 71 -22.01 4.69 1.44
N ILE A 72 -21.06 3.83 1.77
CA ILE A 72 -21.00 2.46 1.27
C ILE A 72 -21.90 1.65 2.20
N LEU A 73 -22.99 1.10 1.65
CA LEU A 73 -23.88 0.24 2.39
C LEU A 73 -23.45 -1.21 2.18
N PHE A 74 -23.26 -1.90 3.31
CA PHE A 74 -23.13 -3.34 3.35
C PHE A 74 -24.48 -3.92 3.75
N ASP A 75 -24.80 -5.08 3.19
CA ASP A 75 -26.01 -5.85 3.49
C ASP A 75 -26.01 -6.37 4.93
N SER A 76 -24.83 -6.71 5.46
CA SER A 76 -24.63 -7.15 6.84
C SER A 76 -23.42 -6.47 7.48
N GLY A 77 -23.68 -5.71 8.55
CA GLY A 77 -22.60 -5.11 9.36
C GLY A 77 -21.83 -6.14 10.19
N ASP A 78 -22.47 -7.27 10.54
CA ASP A 78 -21.82 -8.32 11.32
C ASP A 78 -20.89 -9.18 10.44
N GLU A 79 -21.26 -9.46 9.19
CA GLU A 79 -20.37 -10.11 8.22
C GLU A 79 -19.17 -9.22 7.86
N LEU A 80 -19.40 -7.90 7.71
CA LEU A 80 -18.30 -6.95 7.51
C LEU A 80 -17.30 -7.00 8.68
N GLN A 81 -17.78 -7.03 9.92
CA GLN A 81 -16.93 -7.14 11.10
C GLN A 81 -16.10 -8.44 11.06
N GLU A 82 -16.75 -9.58 10.82
CA GLU A 82 -16.09 -10.88 10.78
C GLU A 82 -14.99 -10.93 9.72
N ILE A 83 -15.29 -10.50 8.49
CA ILE A 83 -14.32 -10.46 7.39
C ILE A 83 -13.18 -9.49 7.70
N PHE A 84 -13.45 -8.35 8.36
CA PHE A 84 -12.42 -7.38 8.72
C PHE A 84 -11.43 -7.96 9.74
N GLU A 85 -11.92 -8.66 10.77
CA GLU A 85 -11.08 -9.32 11.79
C GLU A 85 -10.21 -10.45 11.22
N GLU A 86 -10.68 -11.12 10.17
CA GLU A 86 -9.90 -12.14 9.46
C GLU A 86 -8.92 -11.55 8.44
N SER A 87 -9.06 -10.27 8.12
CA SER A 87 -8.25 -9.61 7.10
C SER A 87 -6.85 -9.24 7.61
N LYS A 88 -5.93 -9.05 6.67
CA LYS A 88 -4.61 -8.44 6.94
C LYS A 88 -4.70 -6.97 7.34
N LEU A 89 -5.88 -6.36 7.29
CA LEU A 89 -6.11 -4.95 7.63
C LEU A 89 -6.51 -4.75 9.10
N LYS A 90 -6.79 -5.82 9.84
CA LYS A 90 -7.24 -5.74 11.23
C LYS A 90 -6.28 -4.96 12.15
N ASP A 91 -4.97 -5.08 11.89
CA ASP A 91 -3.95 -4.41 12.68
C ASP A 91 -3.81 -2.91 12.33
N TYR A 92 -4.54 -2.45 11.31
CA TYR A 92 -4.45 -1.10 10.75
C TYR A 92 -5.76 -0.31 10.83
N GLY A 93 -6.83 -0.85 11.42
CA GLY A 93 -8.11 -0.15 11.55
C GLY A 93 -9.10 -0.86 12.47
N GLU A 94 -10.29 -0.26 12.63
CA GLU A 94 -11.39 -0.84 13.40
C GLU A 94 -12.74 -0.50 12.77
N VAL A 95 -13.73 -1.36 12.95
CA VAL A 95 -15.12 -1.12 12.53
C VAL A 95 -15.88 -0.50 13.70
N GLN A 96 -16.28 0.77 13.56
CA GLN A 96 -17.01 1.51 14.62
C GLN A 96 -18.52 1.48 14.40
N LYS A 97 -19.27 1.11 15.46
CA LYS A 97 -20.74 1.24 15.49
C LYS A 97 -21.11 2.59 16.12
N PHE A 98 -21.64 3.52 15.32
CA PHE A 98 -22.13 4.80 15.82
C PHE A 98 -23.54 4.65 16.41
N THR A 99 -23.66 4.74 17.73
CA THR A 99 -24.97 4.95 18.38
C THR A 99 -25.31 6.43 18.39
N LYS A 100 -26.54 6.76 17.98
CA LYS A 100 -27.06 8.13 18.02
C LYS A 100 -26.99 8.66 19.45
N SER A 101 -26.27 9.76 19.68
CA SER A 101 -26.38 10.51 20.95
C SER A 101 -27.80 11.03 21.10
N LYS A 102 -28.36 10.85 22.31
CA LYS A 102 -29.70 11.32 22.69
C LYS A 102 -29.83 12.84 22.60
#